data_AF-A0A969G4E5-F1
#
_entry.id   AF-A0A969G4E5-F1
#
_cell.length_a   1.000
_cell.length_b   1.000
_cell.length_c   1.000
_cell.angle_alpha   90.00
_cell.angle_beta   90.00
_cell.angle_gamma   90.00
#
_symmetry.space_group_name_H-M   'P 1'
#
loop_
_entity.id
_entity.type
_entity.pdbx_description
1 polymer ?
#
loop_
_entity_poly.entity_id
_entity_poly.type
_entity_poly.pdbx_seq_one_letter_code
_entity_poly.pdbx_strand_id
1 'polypeptide(L)' 'METITISVPPDIAQAYNAADDTKQQQLQKIDYSLFSKNVVQDPLWQAIAELQKQAAENGLTQEILDEILQND' A
#
# COMPACT_ATOMS: atom_id res chain seq x y z
N MET A 1 -1.96 -20.70 -0.25
CA MET A 1 -2.47 -19.32 -0.12
C MET A 1 -3.84 -19.40 0.49
N GLU A 2 -4.16 -18.55 1.44
CA GLU A 2 -5.51 -18.43 2.00
C GLU A 2 -6.30 -17.37 1.22
N THR A 3 -7.62 -17.53 1.12
CA THR A 3 -8.50 -16.62 0.37
C THR A 3 -9.49 -15.96 1.31
N ILE A 4 -9.61 -14.64 1.22
CA ILE A 4 -10.65 -13.87 1.91
C ILE A 4 -11.76 -13.51 0.91
N THR A 5 -13.02 -13.54 1.35
CA THR A 5 -14.16 -13.09 0.54
C THR A 5 -14.68 -11.77 1.09
N ILE A 6 -14.74 -10.76 0.23
CA ILE A 6 -15.22 -9.41 0.59
C ILE A 6 -16.55 -9.20 -0.13
N SER A 7 -17.59 -8.86 0.63
CA SER A 7 -18.88 -8.48 0.04
C SER A 7 -18.80 -7.03 -0.44
N VAL A 8 -19.07 -6.81 -1.72
CA VAL A 8 -19.07 -5.48 -2.35
C VAL A 8 -20.42 -5.21 -3.03
N PRO A 9 -20.76 -3.94 -3.32
CA PRO A 9 -21.93 -3.60 -4.11
C PRO A 9 -21.97 -4.33 -5.48
N PRO A 10 -23.16 -4.69 -6.00
CA PRO A 10 -23.28 -5.51 -7.21
C PRO A 10 -22.68 -4.88 -8.46
N ASP A 11 -22.76 -3.56 -8.58
CA ASP A 11 -22.17 -2.77 -9.67
C ASP A 11 -20.64 -2.85 -9.67
N ILE A 12 -20.01 -2.80 -8.49
CA ILE A 12 -18.57 -2.97 -8.33
C ILE A 12 -18.15 -4.40 -8.69
N ALA A 13 -18.89 -5.41 -8.22
CA ALA A 13 -18.62 -6.81 -8.57
C ALA A 13 -18.73 -7.04 -10.09
N GLN A 14 -19.74 -6.48 -10.75
CA GLN A 14 -19.91 -6.57 -12.19
C GLN A 14 -18.78 -5.88 -12.94
N ALA A 15 -18.41 -4.66 -12.54
CA ALA A 15 -17.33 -3.90 -13.14
C ALA A 15 -15.97 -4.61 -12.99
N TYR A 16 -15.70 -5.20 -11.83
CA TYR A 16 -14.47 -5.98 -11.59
C TYR A 16 -14.42 -7.23 -12.48
N ASN A 17 -15.52 -8.01 -12.53
CA ASN A 17 -15.59 -9.23 -13.34
C ASN A 17 -15.54 -8.96 -14.86
N ALA A 18 -15.98 -7.78 -15.30
CA ALA A 18 -15.90 -7.36 -16.70
C ALA A 18 -14.55 -6.72 -17.07
N ALA A 19 -13.70 -6.39 -16.09
CA ALA A 19 -12.40 -5.81 -16.34
C ALA A 19 -11.40 -6.87 -16.84
N ASP A 20 -10.47 -6.43 -17.68
CA ASP A 20 -9.38 -7.27 -18.19
C ASP A 20 -8.39 -7.67 -17.08
N ASP A 21 -7.68 -8.77 -17.30
CA ASP A 21 -6.74 -9.36 -16.33
C ASP A 21 -5.69 -8.35 -15.83
N THR A 22 -5.27 -7.41 -16.68
CA THR A 22 -4.27 -6.40 -16.29
C THR A 22 -4.84 -5.47 -15.21
N LYS A 23 -6.08 -5.00 -15.38
CA LYS A 23 -6.75 -4.16 -14.38
C LYS A 23 -7.07 -4.92 -13.10
N GLN A 24 -7.51 -6.17 -13.21
CA GLN A 24 -7.76 -7.01 -12.03
C GLN A 24 -6.48 -7.21 -11.21
N GLN A 25 -5.34 -7.50 -11.86
CA GLN A 25 -4.05 -7.63 -11.18
C GLN A 25 -3.58 -6.32 -10.54
N GLN A 26 -3.80 -5.18 -11.18
CA GLN A 26 -3.48 -3.88 -10.58
C GLN A 26 -4.31 -3.63 -9.31
N LEU A 27 -5.60 -3.94 -9.34
CA LEU A 27 -6.49 -3.82 -8.18
C LEU A 27 -6.06 -4.75 -7.04
N GLN A 28 -5.70 -6.01 -7.32
CA GLN A 28 -5.19 -6.93 -6.30
C GLN A 28 -3.94 -6.40 -5.59
N LYS A 29 -3.04 -5.71 -6.30
CA LYS A 29 -1.85 -5.09 -5.69
C LYS A 29 -2.23 -3.92 -4.77
N ILE A 30 -3.21 -3.12 -5.17
CA ILE A 30 -3.74 -2.01 -4.36
C ILE A 30 -4.39 -2.58 -3.10
N ASP A 31 -5.26 -3.57 -3.25
CA ASP A 31 -5.93 -4.24 -2.13
C ASP A 31 -4.91 -4.79 -1.14
N TYR A 32 -3.91 -5.54 -1.60
CA TYR A 32 -2.86 -6.06 -0.73
C TYR A 32 -2.15 -4.96 0.06
N SER A 33 -1.74 -3.86 -0.59
CA SER A 33 -1.11 -2.73 0.08
C SER A 33 -2.01 -2.11 1.15
N LEU A 34 -3.31 -1.97 0.86
CA LEU A 34 -4.29 -1.43 1.79
C LEU A 34 -4.52 -2.37 2.98
N PHE A 35 -4.67 -3.68 2.74
CA PHE A 35 -4.81 -4.68 3.80
C PHE A 35 -3.58 -4.75 4.69
N SER A 36 -2.37 -4.75 4.12
CA SER A 36 -1.12 -4.73 4.88
C SER A 36 -0.96 -3.47 5.73
N LYS A 37 -1.42 -2.31 5.26
CA LYS A 37 -1.31 -1.05 6.01
C LYS A 37 -2.37 -0.90 7.11
N ASN A 38 -3.59 -1.38 6.88
CA ASN A 38 -4.75 -1.04 7.72
C ASN A 38 -5.27 -2.22 8.55
N VAL A 39 -5.10 -3.46 8.08
CA VAL A 39 -5.63 -4.66 8.75
C VAL A 39 -4.51 -5.42 9.44
N VAL A 40 -3.35 -5.52 8.80
CA VAL A 40 -2.16 -6.06 9.44
C VAL A 40 -1.57 -4.96 10.33
N GLN A 41 -1.93 -4.96 11.61
CA GLN A 41 -1.16 -4.24 12.63
C GLN A 41 0.15 -4.97 12.87
N ASP A 42 1.03 -4.97 11.88
CA ASP A 42 2.36 -5.54 12.03
C ASP A 42 3.18 -4.58 12.90
N PRO A 43 3.71 -5.03 14.05
CA PRO A 43 4.62 -4.22 14.86
C PRO A 43 5.81 -3.72 14.03
N LEU A 44 6.22 -4.45 12.99
CA LEU A 44 7.23 -4.00 12.03
C LEU A 44 6.74 -2.78 11.23
N TRP A 45 5.55 -2.85 10.63
CA TRP A 45 5.02 -1.73 9.84
C TRP A 45 4.75 -0.50 10.71
N GLN A 46 4.32 -0.68 11.96
CA GLN A 46 4.22 0.42 12.92
C GLN A 46 5.59 1.01 13.25
N ALA A 47 6.63 0.19 13.45
CA ALA A 47 7.99 0.67 13.68
C ALA A 47 8.55 1.43 12.46
N ILE A 48 8.32 0.95 11.24
CA ILE A 48 8.70 1.65 10.01
C ILE A 48 7.97 3.00 9.90
N ALA A 49 6.67 3.03 10.16
CA ALA A 49 5.89 4.27 10.10
C ALA A 49 6.37 5.30 11.13
N GLU A 50 6.70 4.85 12.35
CA GLU A 50 7.24 5.72 13.39
C GLU A 50 8.65 6.23 13.03
N LEU A 51 9.51 5.37 12.48
CA LEU A 51 10.84 5.77 12.01
C LEU A 51 10.76 6.78 10.86
N GLN A 52 9.83 6.60 9.91
CA GLN A 52 9.59 7.55 8.82
C GLN A 52 9.08 8.89 9.34
N LYS A 53 8.19 8.87 10.33
CA LYS A 53 7.69 10.09 10.98
C LYS A 53 8.81 10.83 11.70
N GLN A 54 9.62 10.13 12.49
CA GLN A 54 10.76 10.71 13.18
C GLN A 54 11.80 11.26 12.19
N ALA A 55 12.07 10.56 11.09
CA ALA A 55 12.97 11.03 10.04
C ALA A 55 12.46 12.35 9.43
N ALA A 56 11.16 12.42 9.09
CA ALA A 56 10.55 13.64 8.56
C ALA A 56 10.58 14.81 9.56
N GLU A 57 10.29 14.55 10.85
CA GLU A 57 10.37 15.55 11.92
C GLU A 57 11.81 16.06 12.14
N ASN A 58 12.81 15.21 11.91
CA ASN A 58 14.22 15.56 11.96
C ASN A 58 14.75 16.15 10.64
N GLY A 59 13.86 16.48 9.70
CA GLY A 59 14.21 17.17 8.46
C GLY A 59 14.68 16.26 7.34
N LEU A 60 14.60 14.94 7.46
CA LEU A 60 14.80 14.01 6.36
C LEU A 60 13.48 13.85 5.59
N THR A 61 13.21 14.79 4.69
CA THR A 61 12.08 14.71 3.77
C THR A 61 12.43 13.84 2.57
N GLN A 62 11.43 13.40 1.79
CA GLN A 62 11.68 12.64 0.55
C GLN A 62 12.54 13.43 -0.44
N GLU A 63 12.37 14.76 -0.49
CA GLU A 63 13.20 15.65 -1.31
C GLU A 63 14.68 15.62 -0.89
N ILE A 64 14.95 15.67 0.41
CA ILE A 64 16.32 15.63 0.94
C ILE A 64 16.93 14.22 0.79
N LEU A 65 16.12 13.18 0.95
CA LEU A 65 16.55 11.81 0.71
C LEU A 65 16.94 11.59 -0.77
N ASP A 66 16.14 12.13 -1.69
CA ASP A 66 16.42 12.06 -3.13
C ASP A 66 17.68 12.85 -3.49
N GLU A 67 17.93 14.00 -2.86
CA GLU A 67 19.19 14.75 -3.04
C GLU A 67 20.41 13.98 -2.53
N ILE A 68 20.29 13.27 -1.41
CA ILE A 68 21.38 12.43 -0.86
C ILE A 68 21.64 11.24 -1.79
N LEU A 69 20.58 10.56 -2.26
CA LEU A 69 20.68 9.38 -3.11
C LEU A 69 21.14 9.68 -4.54
N GLN A 70 20.97 10.92 -5.02
CA GLN A 70 21.50 11.36 -6.32
C GLN A 70 22.97 11.81 -6.28
N ASN A 71 23.56 11.93 -5.09
CA ASN A 71 24.97 12.32 -4.91
C ASN A 71 25.93 11.13 -4.72
N ASP A 72 25.45 9.89 -4.88
CA ASP A 72 26.24 8.65 -5.01
C ASP A 72 26.11 8.06 -6.43
#